data_AF-A0A6A1VH02-F1
#
_entry.id   AF-A0A6A1VH02-F1
#
_cell.length_a   1.000
_cell.length_b   1.000
_cell.length_c   1.000
_cell.angle_alpha   90.00
_cell.angle_beta   90.00
_cell.angle_gamma   90.00
#
_symmetry.space_group_name_H-M   'P 1'
#
loop_
_entity.id
_entity.type
_entity.pdbx_description
1 polymer ?
#
loop_
_entity_poly.entity_id
_entity_poly.type
_entity_poly.pdbx_seq_one_letter_code
_entity_poly.pdbx_strand_id
1 'polypeptide(L)'
;MDNSQLQTEEQTTEQILQREKFAAGILCQLKTRHGAQASSLPLTKDVLGIVATLGQLEDDNLSKLFAEYLGVETMLAIVCKTYEGVKALETYDKEGCINKSSGLHGLGASIGRTLDDDFSSFVL
;
A
#
# COMPACT_ATOMS: atom_id res chain seq x y z
N MET A 1 6.48 22.64 15.57
CA MET A 1 7.30 21.60 14.91
C MET A 1 6.29 20.56 14.47
N ASP A 2 5.85 20.59 13.22
CA ASP A 2 4.81 19.67 12.70
C ASP A 2 4.69 19.77 11.16
N ASN A 3 5.06 20.94 10.61
CA ASN A 3 4.89 21.20 9.18
C ASN A 3 5.89 20.44 8.28
N SER A 4 7.08 20.10 8.79
CA SER A 4 8.11 19.39 8.01
C SER A 4 7.82 17.89 7.87
N GLN A 5 7.24 17.26 8.90
CA GLN A 5 6.92 15.83 8.87
C GLN A 5 5.75 15.54 7.92
N LEU A 6 4.72 16.39 7.93
CA LEU A 6 3.62 16.31 6.99
C LEU A 6 4.08 16.47 5.53
N GLN A 7 5.04 17.37 5.28
CA GLN A 7 5.62 17.56 3.94
C GLN A 7 6.34 16.31 3.43
N THR A 8 7.10 15.62 4.28
CA THR A 8 7.81 14.39 3.88
C THR A 8 6.85 13.21 3.64
N GLU A 9 5.80 13.08 4.45
CA GLU A 9 4.77 12.05 4.26
C GLU A 9 3.98 12.28 2.96
N GLU A 10 3.62 13.53 2.67
CA GLU A 10 2.93 13.93 1.44
C GLU A 10 3.78 13.66 0.20
N GLN A 11 5.08 14.00 0.23
CA GLN A 11 6.01 13.71 -0.86
C GLN A 11 6.21 12.21 -1.10
N THR A 12 6.26 11.40 -0.03
CA THR A 12 6.38 9.94 -0.14
C THR A 12 5.10 9.34 -0.74
N THR A 13 3.94 9.85 -0.32
CA THR A 13 2.62 9.49 -0.84
C THR A 13 2.52 9.79 -2.33
N GLU A 14 2.97 10.96 -2.79
CA GLU A 14 3.00 11.31 -4.21
C GLU A 14 3.87 10.36 -5.04
N GLN A 15 5.05 9.99 -4.55
CA GLN A 15 5.94 9.03 -5.23
C GLN A 15 5.30 7.64 -5.34
N ILE A 16 4.53 7.21 -4.34
CA ILE A 16 3.78 5.96 -4.38
C ILE A 16 2.61 6.05 -5.36
N LEU A 17 1.89 7.18 -5.43
CA LEU A 17 0.77 7.38 -6.36
C LEU A 17 1.19 7.28 -7.83
N GLN A 18 2.41 7.71 -8.16
CA GLN A 18 3.01 7.58 -9.49
C GLN A 18 3.28 6.12 -9.89
N ARG A 19 3.26 5.18 -8.94
CA ARG A 19 3.43 3.73 -9.17
C ARG A 19 2.08 3.08 -9.45
N GLU A 20 1.45 3.46 -10.56
CA GLU A 20 0.03 3.19 -10.80
C GLU A 20 -0.37 1.71 -10.90
N LYS A 21 0.59 0.84 -11.19
CA LYS A 21 0.39 -0.61 -11.31
C LYS A 21 0.57 -1.37 -10.01
N PHE A 22 1.12 -0.73 -8.98
CA PHE A 22 1.42 -1.38 -7.70
C PHE A 22 0.25 -1.26 -6.72
N ALA A 23 0.09 -2.30 -5.90
CA ALA A 23 -0.87 -2.37 -4.80
C ALA A 23 -0.82 -1.15 -3.87
N ALA A 24 0.39 -0.72 -3.54
CA ALA A 24 0.65 0.49 -2.77
C ALA A 24 0.00 1.74 -3.38
N GLY A 25 0.07 1.91 -4.71
CA GLY A 25 -0.51 3.07 -5.41
C GLY A 25 -2.04 3.12 -5.30
N ILE A 26 -2.70 1.97 -5.41
CA ILE A 26 -4.17 1.85 -5.25
C ILE A 26 -4.58 2.17 -3.81
N LEU A 27 -3.88 1.58 -2.84
CA LEU A 27 -4.15 1.83 -1.41
C LEU A 27 -3.89 3.30 -1.03
N CYS A 28 -2.83 3.88 -1.57
CA CYS A 28 -2.48 5.28 -1.37
C CYS A 28 -3.57 6.20 -1.94
N GLN A 29 -4.03 5.95 -3.16
CA GLN A 29 -5.12 6.70 -3.78
C GLN A 29 -6.45 6.57 -3.02
N LEU A 30 -6.73 5.38 -2.47
CA LEU A 30 -7.91 5.15 -1.62
C LEU A 30 -7.86 6.04 -0.37
N LYS A 31 -6.70 6.10 0.30
CA LYS A 31 -6.49 6.98 1.46
C LYS A 31 -6.64 8.45 1.08
N THR A 32 -6.09 8.90 -0.04
CA THR A 32 -6.21 10.31 -0.49
C THR A 32 -7.66 10.68 -0.85
N ARG A 33 -8.42 9.79 -1.49
CA ARG A 33 -9.80 10.08 -1.92
C ARG A 33 -10.84 9.96 -0.82
N HIS A 34 -10.65 9.04 0.12
CA HIS A 34 -11.66 8.72 1.14
C HIS A 34 -11.24 9.10 2.57
N GLY A 35 -10.01 9.55 2.80
CA GLY A 35 -9.54 9.98 4.12
C GLY A 35 -9.80 8.92 5.19
N ALA A 36 -10.40 9.32 6.33
CA ALA A 36 -10.77 8.41 7.42
C ALA A 36 -11.86 7.38 7.08
N GLN A 37 -12.56 7.52 5.94
CA GLN A 37 -13.52 6.52 5.45
C GLN A 37 -12.82 5.39 4.69
N ALA A 38 -11.55 5.56 4.32
CA ALA A 38 -10.76 4.49 3.68
C ALA A 38 -10.42 3.36 4.65
N SER A 39 -10.25 3.65 5.95
CA SER A 39 -9.97 2.67 7.00
C SER A 39 -11.22 1.97 7.55
N SER A 40 -12.41 2.42 7.19
CA SER A 40 -13.68 1.77 7.55
C SER A 40 -14.10 0.70 6.55
N LEU A 41 -13.43 0.59 5.38
CA LEU A 41 -13.66 -0.52 4.47
C LEU A 41 -13.20 -1.83 5.15
N PRO A 42 -14.02 -2.89 5.11
CA PRO A 42 -13.64 -4.19 5.66
C PRO A 42 -12.30 -4.70 5.09
N LEU A 43 -12.00 -4.34 3.84
CA LEU A 43 -10.79 -4.72 3.13
C LEU A 43 -9.49 -4.15 3.73
N THR A 44 -9.53 -2.92 4.20
CA THR A 44 -8.34 -2.17 4.66
C THR A 44 -8.24 -2.10 6.18
N LYS A 45 -9.23 -2.65 6.90
CA LYS A 45 -9.30 -2.64 8.37
C LYS A 45 -8.03 -3.15 9.05
N ASP A 46 -7.45 -4.21 8.50
CA ASP A 46 -6.26 -4.86 9.06
C ASP A 46 -4.96 -4.36 8.40
N VAL A 47 -5.03 -3.41 7.47
CA VAL A 47 -3.86 -2.81 6.83
C VAL A 47 -3.27 -1.72 7.72
N LEU A 48 -2.04 -1.93 8.16
CA LEU A 48 -1.29 -0.95 8.95
C LEU A 48 -0.72 0.17 8.06
N GLY A 49 -0.21 -0.19 6.89
CA GLY A 49 0.31 0.78 5.92
C GLY A 49 1.20 0.15 4.86
N ILE A 50 1.89 1.01 4.13
CA ILE A 50 2.94 0.62 3.17
C ILE A 50 4.28 0.80 3.87
N VAL A 51 5.26 -0.09 3.65
CA VAL A 51 6.56 -0.02 4.35
C VAL A 51 7.18 1.38 4.27
N ALA A 52 7.19 2.00 3.09
CA ALA A 52 7.70 3.35 2.87
C ALA A 52 7.02 4.44 3.71
N THR A 53 5.79 4.23 4.19
CA THR A 53 5.04 5.21 5.00
C THR A 53 5.08 4.90 6.50
N LEU A 54 5.61 3.74 6.91
CA LEU A 54 5.58 3.29 8.31
C LEU A 54 6.82 3.72 9.11
N GLY A 55 7.92 4.08 8.44
CA GLY A 55 9.14 4.54 9.07
C GLY A 55 9.55 5.92 8.54
N GLN A 56 9.90 6.82 9.45
CA GLN A 56 10.49 8.12 9.10
C GLN A 56 11.89 8.21 9.73
N LEU A 57 12.84 8.69 8.95
CA LEU A 57 14.20 9.00 9.40
C LEU A 57 14.43 10.50 9.18
N GLU A 58 15.08 11.16 10.15
CA GLU A 58 15.38 12.60 10.06
C GLU A 58 16.51 12.90 9.06
N ASP A 59 17.36 11.92 8.76
CA ASP A 59 18.48 12.06 7.83
C ASP A 59 18.11 11.50 6.46
N ASP A 60 18.06 12.38 5.46
CA ASP A 60 17.72 12.04 4.07
C ASP A 60 18.72 11.04 3.44
N ASN A 61 20.00 11.10 3.79
CA ASN A 61 21.00 10.18 3.25
C ASN A 61 20.80 8.78 3.83
N LEU A 62 20.49 8.69 5.13
CA LEU A 62 20.20 7.43 5.78
C LEU A 62 18.88 6.84 5.28
N SER A 63 17.86 7.68 5.12
CA SER A 63 16.57 7.32 4.51
C SER A 63 16.77 6.71 3.12
N LYS A 64 17.55 7.38 2.27
CA LYS A 64 17.87 6.91 0.93
C LYS A 64 18.66 5.59 0.96
N LEU A 65 19.67 5.47 1.82
CA LEU A 65 20.49 4.26 1.94
C LEU A 65 19.64 3.04 2.33
N PHE A 66 18.74 3.20 3.29
CA PHE A 66 17.84 2.10 3.68
C PHE A 66 16.82 1.77 2.59
N ALA A 67 16.27 2.78 1.91
CA ALA A 67 15.37 2.54 0.78
C ALA A 67 16.07 1.76 -0.36
N GLU A 68 17.34 2.08 -0.64
CA GLU A 68 18.17 1.35 -1.61
C GLU A 68 18.46 -0.08 -1.14
N TYR A 69 18.77 -0.27 0.15
CA TYR A 69 19.03 -1.59 0.72
C TYR A 69 17.80 -2.50 0.70
N LEU A 70 16.62 -1.97 1.06
CA LEU A 70 15.37 -2.72 1.09
C LEU A 70 14.83 -2.98 -0.33
N GLY A 71 15.12 -2.08 -1.27
CA GLY A 71 14.65 -2.14 -2.64
C GLY A 71 13.19 -1.72 -2.80
N VAL A 72 12.82 -1.43 -4.05
CA VAL A 72 11.51 -0.86 -4.41
C VAL A 72 10.36 -1.81 -4.04
N GLU A 73 10.52 -3.11 -4.25
CA GLU A 73 9.48 -4.10 -3.98
C GLU A 73 9.11 -4.14 -2.49
N THR A 74 10.13 -4.25 -1.62
CA THR A 74 9.94 -4.24 -0.16
C THR A 74 9.37 -2.91 0.32
N MET A 75 9.86 -1.78 -0.22
CA MET A 75 9.37 -0.46 0.16
C MET A 75 7.90 -0.23 -0.22
N LEU A 76 7.41 -0.89 -1.26
CA LEU A 76 6.00 -0.85 -1.70
C LEU A 76 5.14 -1.99 -1.11
N ALA A 77 5.70 -2.85 -0.26
CA ALA A 77 4.94 -3.94 0.35
C ALA A 77 3.86 -3.42 1.30
N ILE A 78 2.72 -4.11 1.33
CA ILE A 78 1.62 -3.81 2.24
C ILE A 78 1.82 -4.56 3.55
N VAL A 79 1.71 -3.85 4.68
CA VAL A 79 1.82 -4.44 6.00
C VAL A 79 0.42 -4.60 6.61
N CYS A 80 0.08 -5.84 6.96
CA CYS A 80 -1.17 -6.21 7.60
C CYS A 80 -0.93 -6.67 9.04
N LYS A 81 -1.93 -6.45 9.89
CA LYS A 81 -1.96 -6.92 11.28
C LYS A 81 -2.30 -8.40 11.39
N THR A 82 -3.02 -8.94 10.41
CA THR A 82 -3.49 -10.33 10.46
C THR A 82 -3.31 -10.99 9.10
N TYR A 83 -3.20 -12.32 9.12
CA TYR A 83 -3.20 -13.12 7.90
C TYR A 83 -4.52 -13.02 7.14
N GLU A 84 -5.65 -12.86 7.85
CA GLU A 84 -6.96 -12.63 7.22
C GLU A 84 -7.02 -11.27 6.50
N GLY A 85 -6.30 -10.26 7.01
CA GLY A 85 -6.09 -9.00 6.32
C GLY A 85 -5.41 -9.19 4.96
N VAL A 86 -4.37 -10.02 4.89
CA VAL A 86 -3.70 -10.35 3.62
C VAL A 86 -4.64 -11.08 2.67
N LYS A 87 -5.38 -12.09 3.14
CA LYS A 87 -6.37 -12.80 2.31
C LYS A 87 -7.50 -11.90 1.82
N ALA A 88 -7.85 -10.86 2.57
CA ALA A 88 -8.86 -9.92 2.14
C ALA A 88 -8.35 -9.14 0.91
N LEU A 89 -7.07 -8.74 0.91
CA LEU A 89 -6.44 -7.99 -0.19
C LEU A 89 -6.40 -8.78 -1.50
N GLU A 90 -6.18 -10.10 -1.43
CA GLU A 90 -6.12 -10.96 -2.60
C GLU A 90 -6.86 -12.28 -2.36
N THR A 91 -7.87 -12.52 -3.18
CA THR A 91 -8.71 -13.71 -3.10
C THR A 91 -8.47 -14.60 -4.31
N TYR A 92 -8.62 -15.90 -4.08
CA TYR A 92 -8.41 -16.94 -5.07
C TYR A 92 -9.71 -17.69 -5.32
N ASP A 93 -9.93 -18.13 -6.56
CA ASP A 93 -11.04 -19.02 -6.91
C ASP A 93 -10.75 -20.48 -6.48
N LYS A 94 -11.65 -21.39 -6.82
CA LYS A 94 -11.53 -22.81 -6.42
C LYS A 94 -10.39 -23.52 -7.16
N GLU A 95 -9.98 -22.97 -8.28
CA GLU A 95 -8.93 -23.44 -9.16
C GLU A 95 -7.56 -22.86 -8.74
N GLY A 96 -7.53 -21.94 -7.76
CA GLY A 96 -6.33 -21.28 -7.27
C GLY A 96 -5.87 -20.13 -8.15
N CYS A 97 -6.73 -19.60 -9.02
CA CYS A 97 -6.46 -18.40 -9.81
C CYS A 97 -6.88 -17.14 -9.04
N ILE A 98 -6.13 -16.05 -9.23
CA ILE A 98 -6.44 -14.76 -8.62
C ILE A 98 -7.78 -14.23 -9.13
N ASN A 99 -8.69 -13.89 -8.22
CA ASN A 99 -9.96 -13.30 -8.56
C ASN A 99 -9.86 -11.78 -8.75
N LYS A 100 -9.73 -11.36 -10.01
CA LYS A 100 -9.56 -9.94 -10.42
C LYS A 100 -10.80 -9.05 -10.16
N SER A 101 -11.92 -9.62 -9.72
CA SER A 101 -13.15 -8.88 -9.42
C SER A 101 -13.32 -8.51 -7.94
N SER A 102 -12.42 -8.99 -7.07
CA SER A 102 -12.50 -8.82 -5.63
C SER A 102 -11.18 -8.32 -5.03
N GLY A 103 -11.18 -8.07 -3.72
CA GLY A 103 -10.01 -7.59 -3.00
C GLY A 103 -9.50 -6.26 -3.57
N LEU A 104 -8.18 -6.14 -3.67
CA LEU A 104 -7.52 -4.97 -4.20
C LEU A 104 -7.65 -4.84 -5.72
N HIS A 105 -7.73 -5.95 -6.46
CA HIS A 105 -7.99 -5.93 -7.90
C HIS A 105 -9.37 -5.34 -8.22
N GLY A 106 -10.40 -5.79 -7.51
CA GLY A 106 -11.76 -5.25 -7.67
C GLY A 106 -11.84 -3.77 -7.30
N LEU A 107 -11.20 -3.35 -6.21
CA LEU A 107 -11.10 -1.93 -5.85
C LEU A 107 -10.36 -1.12 -6.92
N GLY A 108 -9.21 -1.61 -7.39
CA GLY A 108 -8.45 -1.01 -8.49
C GLY A 108 -9.32 -0.78 -9.71
N ALA A 109 -10.02 -1.82 -10.17
CA ALA A 109 -10.91 -1.73 -11.31
C ALA A 109 -12.02 -0.67 -11.12
N SER A 110 -12.59 -0.56 -9.90
CA SER A 110 -13.63 0.43 -9.59
C SER A 110 -13.13 1.89 -9.67
N ILE A 111 -11.84 2.12 -9.46
CA ILE A 111 -11.19 3.44 -9.58
C ILE A 111 -10.45 3.64 -10.92
N GLY A 112 -10.60 2.70 -11.86
CA GLY A 112 -9.99 2.75 -13.20
C GLY A 112 -8.50 2.39 -13.24
N ARG A 113 -7.99 1.68 -12.24
CA ARG A 113 -6.59 1.18 -12.20
C ARG A 113 -6.53 -0.33 -12.36
N THR A 114 -5.50 -0.80 -13.05
CA THR A 114 -5.16 -2.21 -13.15
C THR A 114 -3.98 -2.50 -12.23
N LEU A 115 -4.15 -3.48 -11.35
CA LEU A 115 -3.07 -4.01 -10.53
C LEU A 115 -2.29 -5.05 -11.34
N ASP A 116 -0.95 -4.99 -11.30
CA ASP A 116 -0.12 -6.12 -11.71
C ASP A 116 -0.31 -7.27 -10.69
N ASP A 117 -0.30 -8.52 -11.17
CA ASP A 117 -0.70 -9.69 -10.37
C ASP A 117 0.28 -10.01 -9.21
N ASP A 118 1.48 -9.41 -9.20
CA ASP A 118 2.50 -9.66 -8.17
C ASP A 118 2.65 -8.45 -7.22
N PHE A 119 2.29 -8.62 -5.94
CA PHE A 119 2.65 -7.68 -4.88
C PHE A 119 3.03 -8.40 -3.58
N SER A 120 3.99 -7.81 -2.85
CA SER A 120 4.44 -8.34 -1.57
C SER A 120 3.59 -7.81 -0.41
N SER A 121 3.35 -8.65 0.58
CA SER A 121 2.72 -8.27 1.84
C SER A 121 3.42 -8.91 3.05
N PHE A 122 3.41 -8.20 4.17
CA PHE A 122 3.96 -8.66 5.45
C PHE A 122 2.85 -8.73 6.49
N VAL A 123 2.92 -9.73 7.38
CA VAL A 123 2.07 -9.83 8.57
C VAL A 123 2.90 -9.52 9.79
N LEU A 124 2.41 -8.62 10.65
CA LEU A 124 3.00 -8.26 11.94
C LEU A 124 2.50 -9.13 13.10
#